data_AF-A0A6B3GYH0-F1
#
_entry.id   AF-A0A6B3GYH0-F1
#
_cell.length_a   1.000
_cell.length_b   1.000
_cell.length_c   1.000
_cell.angle_alpha   90.00
_cell.angle_beta   90.00
_cell.angle_gamma   90.00
#
_symmetry.space_group_name_H-M   'P 1'
#
loop_
_entity.id
_entity.type
_entity.pdbx_description
1 polymer ?
#
loop_
_entity_poly.entity_id
_entity_poly.type
_entity_poly.pdbx_seq_one_letter_code
_entity_poly.pdbx_strand_id
1 'polypeptide(L)' 'MTRPTTAGPLPDPAAGPAPLVIACALTIERLALRTGTRVRAAPARVLRTGMGPEAADR' A
#
# COMPACT_ATOMS: atom_id res chain seq x y z
N MET A 1 -11.78 22.12 4.09
CA MET A 1 -11.08 20.84 3.98
C MET A 1 -10.42 20.76 2.61
N THR A 2 -9.20 21.28 2.48
CA THR A 2 -8.41 21.27 1.24
C THR A 2 -7.81 19.88 1.05
N ARG A 3 -8.17 19.20 -0.04
CA ARG A 3 -7.52 17.92 -0.39
C ARG A 3 -6.07 18.19 -0.80
N PRO A 4 -5.07 17.44 -0.30
CA PRO A 4 -3.73 17.50 -0.85
C PRO A 4 -3.76 16.96 -2.29
N THR A 5 -3.39 17.81 -3.25
CA THR A 5 -3.30 17.46 -4.69
C THR A 5 -1.84 17.27 -5.07
N THR A 6 -1.22 16.21 -4.59
CA THR A 6 0.12 15.83 -5.09
C THR A 6 0.02 14.44 -5.67
N ALA A 7 -0.35 14.36 -6.95
CA ALA A 7 0.01 13.21 -7.75
C ALA A 7 1.48 13.40 -8.15
N GLY A 8 2.36 12.51 -7.68
CA GLY A 8 3.74 12.46 -8.15
C GLY A 8 3.83 12.08 -9.64
N PRO A 9 5.00 12.25 -10.27
CA PRO A 9 5.20 11.85 -11.67
C PRO A 9 4.89 10.36 -11.87
N LEU A 10 4.23 10.02 -12.99
CA LEU A 10 3.93 8.64 -13.35
C LEU A 10 5.25 7.87 -13.55
N PRO A 11 5.38 6.61 -13.08
CA PRO A 11 6.59 5.83 -13.30
C PRO A 11 6.93 5.65 -14.79
N ASP A 12 8.23 5.65 -15.11
CA ASP A 12 8.75 5.35 -16.44
C ASP A 12 8.41 3.89 -16.82
N PRO A 13 7.73 3.62 -17.95
CA PRO A 13 7.41 2.27 -18.39
C PRO A 13 8.64 1.40 -18.67
N ALA A 14 9.83 1.97 -18.85
CA ALA A 14 11.09 1.25 -19.00
C ALA A 14 11.75 0.88 -17.66
N ALA A 15 11.30 1.43 -16.53
CA ALA A 15 11.80 1.04 -15.22
C ALA A 15 11.27 -0.35 -14.84
N GLY A 16 12.17 -1.26 -14.45
CA GLY A 16 11.81 -2.58 -13.94
C GLY A 16 10.85 -2.49 -12.72
N PRO A 17 10.23 -3.61 -12.32
CA PRO A 17 9.21 -3.60 -11.27
C PRO A 17 9.77 -3.04 -9.96
N ALA A 18 9.20 -1.91 -9.51
CA ALA A 18 9.55 -1.30 -8.24
C ALA A 18 9.04 -2.16 -7.06
N PRO A 19 9.72 -2.11 -5.89
CA PRO A 19 9.23 -2.79 -4.70
C PRO A 19 7.83 -2.31 -4.31
N LEU A 20 6.87 -3.25 -4.20
CA LEU A 20 5.50 -2.95 -3.79
C LEU A 20 5.40 -2.90 -2.26
N VAL A 21 4.84 -1.80 -1.74
CA VAL A 21 4.50 -1.64 -0.32
C VAL A 21 2.98 -1.48 -0.20
N ILE A 22 2.37 -2.24 0.71
CA ILE A 22 0.94 -2.16 1.02
C ILE A 22 0.78 -1.77 2.49
N ALA A 23 0.17 -0.63 2.76
CA ALA A 23 -0.13 -0.15 4.11
C ALA A 23 -1.57 -0.51 4.51
N CYS A 24 -1.72 -1.31 5.57
CA CYS A 24 -3.03 -1.64 6.13
C CYS A 24 -3.31 -0.81 7.38
N ALA A 25 -4.49 -0.23 7.46
CA ALA A 25 -4.97 0.48 8.64
C ALA A 25 -5.47 -0.50 9.71
N LEU A 26 -6.10 -1.61 9.29
CA LEU A 26 -6.74 -2.58 10.17
C LEU A 26 -6.14 -3.99 10.05
N THR A 27 -6.29 -4.79 11.13
CA THR A 27 -5.75 -6.16 11.16
C THR A 27 -6.48 -7.06 10.17
N ILE A 28 -7.77 -6.80 9.99
CA ILE A 28 -8.63 -7.54 9.07
C ILE A 28 -8.26 -7.32 7.61
N GLU A 29 -7.77 -6.14 7.24
CA GLU A 29 -7.27 -5.85 5.89
C GLU A 29 -6.01 -6.67 5.60
N ARG A 30 -5.07 -6.70 6.56
CA ARG A 30 -3.86 -7.54 6.47
C ARG A 30 -4.21 -9.03 6.42
N LEU A 31 -5.23 -9.46 7.15
CA LEU A 31 -5.72 -10.84 7.08
C LEU A 31 -6.28 -11.15 5.69
N ALA A 32 -7.16 -10.29 5.18
CA ALA A 32 -7.77 -10.44 3.85
C ALA A 32 -6.72 -10.50 2.74
N LEU A 33 -5.66 -9.68 2.81
CA LEU A 33 -4.55 -9.73 1.84
C LEU A 33 -3.79 -11.07 1.88
N ARG A 34 -3.59 -11.65 3.07
CA ARG A 34 -2.88 -12.93 3.21
C ARG A 34 -3.71 -14.12 2.74
N THR A 35 -5.03 -14.08 2.93
CA THR A 35 -5.92 -15.22 2.67
C THR A 35 -6.70 -15.11 1.36
N GLY A 36 -6.73 -13.92 0.74
CA GLY A 36 -7.62 -13.61 -0.38
C GLY A 36 -7.08 -13.93 -1.78
N THR A 37 -5.79 -14.22 -1.95
CA THR A 37 -5.21 -14.39 -3.29
C THR A 37 -5.22 -15.87 -3.70
N ARG A 38 -6.11 -16.26 -4.63
CA ARG A 38 -6.08 -17.59 -5.27
C ARG A 38 -4.99 -17.73 -6.35
N VAL A 39 -4.33 -16.63 -6.70
CA VAL A 39 -3.21 -16.57 -7.65
C VAL A 39 -1.97 -16.17 -6.88
N ARG A 40 -0.80 -16.69 -7.28
CA ARG A 40 0.50 -16.34 -6.69
C ARG A 40 0.73 -14.83 -6.83
N ALA A 41 0.60 -14.11 -5.72
CA ALA A 41 0.82 -12.68 -5.66
C ALA A 41 2.30 -12.34 -5.91
N ALA A 42 2.54 -11.18 -6.52
CA ALA A 42 3.88 -10.61 -6.57
C ALA A 42 4.39 -10.34 -5.14
N PRO A 43 5.71 -10.44 -4.89
CA PRO A 43 6.28 -10.10 -3.59
C PRO A 43 5.95 -8.65 -3.21
N ALA A 44 5.39 -8.46 -2.01
CA ALA A 44 5.07 -7.14 -1.47
C ALA A 44 5.42 -7.07 0.01
N ARG A 45 5.84 -5.88 0.47
CA ARG A 45 6.03 -5.58 1.89
C ARG A 45 4.72 -5.05 2.46
N VAL A 46 4.19 -5.69 3.49
CA VAL A 46 2.95 -5.24 4.16
C VAL A 46 3.29 -4.50 5.45
N LEU A 47 2.79 -3.28 5.60
CA LEU A 47 2.95 -2.42 6.78
C LEU A 47 1.62 -2.30 7.54
N ARG A 48 1.71 -2.00 8.85
CA ARG A 48 0.55 -1.66 9.67
C ARG A 48 0.68 -0.21 10.13
N THR A 49 -0.24 0.63 9.68
CA THR A 49 -0.27 2.06 10.03
C THR A 49 -1.19 2.34 11.21
N GLY A 50 -2.39 1.73 11.23
CA GLY A 50 -3.47 2.15 12.13
C GLY A 50 -4.42 3.15 11.45
N MET A 51 -5.40 3.65 12.20
CA MET A 51 -6.40 4.61 11.71
C MET A 51 -6.03 6.05 12.10
N GLY A 52 -6.29 7.00 11.20
CA GLY A 52 -6.05 8.44 11.41
C GLY A 52 -4.74 8.94 10.79
N PRO A 53 -4.63 10.27 10.54
CA PRO A 53 -3.51 10.85 9.81
C PRO A 53 -2.17 10.67 10.54
N GLU A 54 -2.14 10.84 11.87
CA GLU A 54 -0.92 10.67 12.67
C GLU A 54 -0.39 9.22 12.68
N ALA A 55 -1.29 8.26 12.54
CA ALA A 55 -0.94 6.85 12.47
C ALA A 55 -0.44 6.47 11.06
N ALA A 56 -0.96 7.14 10.02
CA ALA A 56 -0.59 6.93 8.63
C ALA A 56 0.77 7.55 8.25
N ASP A 57 1.22 8.56 8.99
CA ASP A 57 2.48 9.27 8.74
C ASP A 57 3.73 8.52 9.26
N ARG A 58 3.55 7.37 9.92
CA ARG A 58 4.62 6.53 10.50
C ARG A 58 4.95 5.33 9.62
#